data_AF-A0A920IRT1-F1
#
_entry.id   AF-A0A920IRT1-F1
#
_cell.length_a   1.000
_cell.length_b   1.000
_cell.length_c   1.000
_cell.angle_alpha   90.00
_cell.angle_beta   90.00
_cell.angle_gamma   90.00
#
_symmetry.space_group_name_H-M   'P 1'
#
loop_
_entity.id
_entity.type
_entity.pdbx_description
1 polymer ?
#
loop_
_entity_poly.entity_id
_entity_poly.type
_entity_poly.pdbx_seq_one_letter_code
_entity_poly.pdbx_strand_id
1 'polypeptide(L)'
;MLDIDHGTYPYVTSSNTTAGGVSSGLGVGPKFIDNILGISKAYTTRVGEGPFPTELFDSTAEEISRIGNEFGATTGRPRRCGWLDLKALREVIFINSVTTLCITKLDVLDNLETINACIDYDQSTPVYKSFTGWQSSTVHCNKFSDLPKYAQEYILYIEDFLGVPVNIISVGPSRNQTIYR
;
A
#
# COMPACT_ATOMS: atom_id res chain seq x y z
N MET A 1 7.45 -2.80 5.75
CA MET A 1 8.84 -2.40 6.02
C MET A 1 9.17 -2.45 7.52
N LEU A 2 8.75 -3.51 8.24
CA LEU A 2 9.01 -3.66 9.68
C LEU A 2 9.81 -4.93 10.01
N ASP A 3 10.31 -5.61 8.98
CA ASP A 3 11.14 -6.80 9.12
C ASP A 3 12.42 -6.47 9.90
N ILE A 4 12.90 -7.38 10.75
CA ILE A 4 14.10 -7.15 11.56
C ILE A 4 15.37 -6.94 10.73
N ASP A 5 15.48 -7.59 9.56
CA ASP A 5 16.66 -7.54 8.70
C ASP A 5 16.49 -6.56 7.54
N HIS A 6 15.27 -6.51 6.98
CA HIS A 6 14.98 -5.75 5.75
C HIS A 6 14.08 -4.52 5.97
N GLY A 7 13.71 -4.24 7.22
CA GLY A 7 12.93 -3.05 7.58
C GLY A 7 13.80 -1.83 7.85
N THR A 8 13.17 -0.75 8.29
CA THR A 8 13.86 0.51 8.63
C THR A 8 14.50 0.43 10.03
N TYR A 9 15.52 -0.42 10.20
CA TYR A 9 16.20 -0.60 11.49
C TYR A 9 16.73 0.75 12.03
N PRO A 10 16.63 1.02 13.36
CA PRO A 10 16.13 0.16 14.43
C PRO A 10 14.61 0.20 14.63
N TYR A 11 13.87 0.92 13.79
CA TYR A 11 12.43 1.10 13.91
C TYR A 11 11.64 -0.03 13.25
N VAL A 12 11.88 -1.24 13.74
CA VAL A 12 11.36 -2.52 13.19
C VAL A 12 10.79 -3.38 14.32
N THR A 13 10.08 -4.45 13.97
CA THR A 13 9.75 -5.50 14.94
C THR A 13 10.95 -6.44 15.14
N SER A 14 10.93 -7.26 16.18
CA SER A 14 12.00 -8.20 16.53
C SER A 14 11.95 -9.53 15.76
N SER A 15 11.23 -9.60 14.64
CA SER A 15 10.98 -10.84 13.89
C SER A 15 10.99 -10.59 12.39
N ASN A 16 11.17 -11.67 11.62
CA ASN A 16 10.98 -11.60 10.18
C ASN A 16 9.48 -11.49 9.85
N THR A 17 9.14 -10.47 9.07
CA THR A 17 7.80 -10.22 8.52
C THR A 17 7.72 -10.47 7.03
N THR A 18 8.85 -10.82 6.41
CA THR A 18 8.95 -11.25 5.02
C THR A 18 8.43 -12.69 4.83
N ALA A 19 8.16 -13.05 3.58
CA ALA A 19 7.70 -14.38 3.19
C ALA A 19 8.68 -15.49 3.59
N GLY A 20 9.98 -15.20 3.71
CA GLY A 20 10.97 -16.13 4.24
C GLY A 20 10.66 -16.61 5.67
N GLY A 21 9.97 -15.79 6.46
CA GLY A 21 9.47 -16.16 7.79
C GLY A 21 8.47 -17.33 7.80
N VAL A 22 7.82 -17.62 6.66
CA VAL A 22 6.94 -18.79 6.52
C VAL A 22 7.74 -20.08 6.65
N SER A 23 8.90 -20.17 5.98
CA SER A 23 9.72 -21.38 6.03
C SER A 23 10.31 -21.62 7.40
N SER A 24 10.88 -20.59 8.03
CA SER A 24 11.47 -20.73 9.36
C SER A 24 10.41 -20.90 10.46
N GLY A 25 9.26 -20.23 10.35
CA GLY A 25 8.21 -20.23 11.36
C GLY A 25 7.27 -21.44 11.32
N LEU A 26 7.04 -22.03 10.14
CA LEU A 26 6.12 -23.16 9.96
C LEU A 26 6.82 -24.48 9.59
N GLY A 27 8.13 -24.45 9.29
CA GLY A 27 8.86 -25.63 8.81
C GLY A 27 8.50 -26.04 7.37
N VAL A 28 7.86 -25.15 6.60
CA VAL A 28 7.50 -25.38 5.20
C VAL A 28 8.72 -25.14 4.32
N GLY A 29 9.14 -26.15 3.56
CA GLY A 29 10.25 -25.99 2.62
C GLY A 29 9.97 -24.88 1.60
N PRO A 30 10.94 -24.00 1.29
CA PRO A 30 10.70 -22.82 0.46
C PRO A 30 10.21 -23.15 -0.96
N LYS A 31 10.49 -24.37 -1.46
CA LYS A 31 9.99 -24.85 -2.76
C LYS A 31 8.48 -25.11 -2.80
N PHE A 32 7.79 -25.10 -1.65
CA PHE A 32 6.35 -25.33 -1.54
C PHE A 32 5.55 -24.03 -1.37
N ILE A 33 6.18 -22.87 -1.57
CA ILE A 33 5.51 -21.57 -1.55
C ILE A 33 5.17 -21.20 -3.00
N ASP A 34 3.95 -21.53 -3.42
CA ASP A 34 3.53 -21.38 -4.83
C ASP A 34 3.14 -19.94 -5.19
N ASN A 35 2.50 -19.22 -4.26
CA ASN A 35 1.96 -17.89 -4.49
C ASN A 35 2.12 -17.01 -3.25
N ILE A 36 2.50 -15.75 -3.49
CA ILE A 36 2.71 -14.75 -2.43
C ILE A 36 1.89 -13.52 -2.78
N LEU A 37 0.77 -13.35 -2.07
CA LEU A 37 -0.09 -12.18 -2.20
C LEU A 37 0.47 -11.04 -1.35
N GLY A 38 0.95 -9.99 -2.00
CA GLY A 38 1.37 -8.76 -1.34
C GLY A 38 0.17 -7.86 -1.06
N ILE A 39 -0.05 -7.47 0.19
CA ILE A 39 -1.10 -6.50 0.55
C ILE A 39 -0.47 -5.13 0.67
N SER A 40 -0.91 -4.18 -0.17
CA SER A 40 -0.57 -2.77 -0.03
C SER A 40 -1.85 -1.96 0.15
N LYS A 41 -1.78 -0.91 0.96
CA LYS A 41 -2.80 0.15 0.90
C LYS A 41 -2.57 1.01 -0.34
N ALA A 42 -3.58 1.75 -0.78
CA ALA A 42 -3.47 2.71 -1.88
C ALA A 42 -2.64 3.96 -1.53
N TYR A 43 -2.28 4.11 -0.26
CA TYR A 43 -1.45 5.15 0.36
C TYR A 43 -0.60 4.51 1.47
N THR A 44 0.34 5.25 2.05
CA THR A 44 1.24 4.69 3.08
C THR A 44 0.85 5.18 4.48
N THR A 45 0.98 4.31 5.48
CA THR A 45 0.81 4.68 6.88
C THR A 45 1.91 4.10 7.75
N ARG A 46 2.32 4.85 8.79
CA ARG A 46 3.29 4.39 9.79
C ARG A 46 2.81 4.69 11.20
N VAL A 47 3.06 3.78 12.13
CA VAL A 47 2.79 3.98 13.56
C VAL A 47 4.11 4.12 14.29
N GLY A 48 4.22 5.10 15.18
CA GLY A 48 5.43 5.39 15.93
C GLY A 48 6.53 6.02 15.07
N GLU A 49 7.73 6.07 15.64
CA GLU A 49 8.90 6.73 15.09
C GLU A 49 9.48 6.06 13.84
N GLY A 50 10.49 6.71 13.27
CA GLY A 50 11.33 6.22 12.17
C GLY A 50 11.02 6.86 10.82
N PRO A 51 11.83 6.56 9.79
CA PRO A 51 11.80 7.29 8.53
C PRO A 51 10.50 7.06 7.77
N PHE A 52 9.94 8.14 7.22
CA PHE A 52 8.76 8.06 6.39
C PHE A 52 8.87 9.10 5.25
N PRO A 53 9.57 8.76 4.16
CA PRO A 53 9.89 9.73 3.10
C PRO A 53 8.66 10.40 2.49
N THR A 54 7.57 9.65 2.33
CA THR A 54 6.33 10.15 1.72
C THR A 54 5.31 10.70 2.72
N GLU A 55 5.71 10.95 3.97
CA GLU A 55 4.84 11.50 5.00
C GLU A 55 4.29 12.88 4.59
N LEU A 56 3.00 13.08 4.86
CA LEU A 56 2.30 14.31 4.60
C LEU A 56 2.09 15.09 5.90
N PHE A 57 2.29 16.41 5.81
CA PHE A 57 2.14 17.35 6.93
C PHE A 57 1.08 18.42 6.65
N ASP A 58 0.28 18.23 5.61
CA ASP A 58 -0.79 19.15 5.17
C ASP A 58 -2.19 18.55 5.44
N SER A 59 -3.23 19.27 5.01
CA SER A 59 -4.63 18.86 5.17
C SER A 59 -4.95 17.52 4.50
N THR A 60 -4.17 17.10 3.50
CA THR A 60 -4.34 15.81 2.83
C THR A 60 -4.04 14.66 3.79
N ALA A 61 -3.04 14.81 4.66
CA ALA A 61 -2.72 13.83 5.68
C ALA A 61 -3.90 13.61 6.64
N GLU A 62 -4.52 14.70 7.08
CA GLU A 62 -5.67 14.69 7.99
C GLU A 62 -6.89 14.05 7.32
N GLU A 63 -7.13 14.37 6.05
CA GLU A 63 -8.22 13.80 5.26
C GLU A 63 -8.06 12.29 5.07
N ILE A 64 -6.89 11.83 4.62
CA ILE A 64 -6.58 10.40 4.46
C ILE A 64 -6.71 9.67 5.80
N SER A 65 -6.20 10.26 6.88
CA SER A 65 -6.28 9.68 8.22
C SER A 65 -7.73 9.53 8.70
N ARG A 66 -8.54 10.58 8.51
CA ARG A 66 -9.96 10.60 8.91
C ARG A 66 -10.80 9.62 8.11
N ILE A 67 -10.73 9.65 6.78
CA ILE A 67 -11.51 8.76 5.90
C ILE A 67 -11.04 7.31 6.08
N GLY A 68 -9.73 7.10 6.13
CA GLY A 68 -9.12 5.78 6.32
C GLY A 68 -9.28 5.20 7.72
N ASN A 69 -9.86 5.93 8.68
CA ASN A 69 -9.93 5.56 10.09
C ASN A 69 -8.56 5.10 10.63
N GLU A 70 -7.52 5.88 10.37
CA GLU A 70 -6.14 5.55 10.69
C GLU A 70 -5.79 5.84 12.16
N PHE A 71 -6.58 5.27 13.05
CA PHE A 71 -6.37 5.28 14.50
C PHE A 71 -6.07 3.87 14.99
N GLY A 72 -5.15 3.76 15.96
CA GLY A 72 -4.82 2.48 16.59
C GLY A 72 -6.00 1.91 17.36
N ALA A 73 -6.30 0.62 17.16
CA ALA A 73 -7.46 -0.06 17.77
C ALA A 73 -7.42 -0.15 19.31
N THR A 74 -6.25 -0.03 19.92
CA THR A 74 -6.08 -0.20 21.38
C THR A 74 -5.56 1.07 22.06
N THR A 75 -4.55 1.71 21.48
CA THR A 75 -3.88 2.87 22.09
C THR A 75 -4.43 4.21 21.64
N GLY A 76 -5.32 4.23 20.63
CA GLY A 76 -5.81 5.47 20.00
C GLY A 76 -4.73 6.29 19.29
N ARG A 77 -3.49 5.77 19.16
CA ARG A 77 -2.40 6.51 18.53
C ARG A 77 -2.72 6.73 17.04
N PRO A 78 -2.69 7.98 16.56
CA PRO A 78 -2.89 8.27 15.14
C PRO A 78 -1.74 7.66 14.34
N ARG A 79 -2.05 7.10 13.16
CA ARG A 79 -1.00 6.72 12.22
C ARG A 79 -0.58 7.94 11.43
N ARG A 80 0.73 8.11 11.25
CA ARG A 80 1.29 9.03 10.25
C ARG A 80 0.82 8.57 8.88
N CYS A 81 0.39 9.49 8.03
CA CYS A 81 -0.14 9.19 6.71
C CYS A 81 0.71 9.85 5.62
N GLY A 82 0.80 9.20 4.47
CA GLY A 82 1.64 9.65 3.38
C GLY A 82 1.23 9.04 2.05
N TRP A 83 1.80 9.55 0.96
CA TRP A 83 1.57 9.01 -0.38
C TRP A 83 2.07 7.56 -0.51
N LEU A 84 1.53 6.84 -1.49
CA LEU A 84 2.03 5.50 -1.80
C LEU A 84 3.49 5.59 -2.24
N ASP A 85 4.32 4.73 -1.65
CA ASP A 85 5.73 4.66 -1.98
C ASP A 85 6.01 3.45 -2.88
N LEU A 86 5.98 3.67 -4.19
CA LEU A 86 6.18 2.60 -5.17
C LEU A 86 7.64 2.15 -5.21
N LYS A 87 8.59 3.04 -4.92
CA LYS A 87 10.00 2.68 -4.86
C LYS A 87 10.26 1.69 -3.73
N ALA A 88 9.76 1.98 -2.53
CA ALA A 88 9.81 1.05 -1.40
C ALA A 88 9.00 -0.23 -1.66
N LEU A 89 7.82 -0.13 -2.28
CA LEU A 89 6.98 -1.29 -2.59
C LEU A 89 7.66 -2.24 -3.59
N ARG A 90 8.43 -1.72 -4.56
CA ARG A 90 9.21 -2.54 -5.49
C ARG A 90 10.26 -3.38 -4.76
N GLU A 91 10.94 -2.82 -3.76
CA GLU A 91 11.88 -3.56 -2.92
C GLU A 91 11.17 -4.66 -2.12
N VAL A 92 10.00 -4.34 -1.53
CA VAL A 92 9.17 -5.32 -0.82
C VAL A 92 8.76 -6.47 -1.75
N ILE A 93 8.36 -6.17 -2.99
CA ILE A 93 8.00 -7.19 -3.98
C ILE A 93 9.18 -8.11 -4.27
N PHE A 94 10.37 -7.54 -4.50
CA PHE A 94 11.58 -8.30 -4.75
C PHE A 94 11.93 -9.23 -3.57
N ILE A 95 12.01 -8.67 -2.35
CA ILE A 95 12.38 -9.42 -1.14
C ILE A 95 11.43 -10.60 -0.89
N ASN A 96 10.15 -10.41 -1.18
CA ASN A 96 9.12 -11.40 -0.88
C ASN A 96 8.77 -12.28 -2.08
N SER A 97 9.35 -12.07 -3.26
CA SER A 97 8.92 -12.77 -4.49
C SER A 97 7.40 -12.70 -4.71
N VAL A 98 6.80 -11.52 -4.51
CA VAL A 98 5.35 -11.31 -4.62
C VAL A 98 4.88 -11.70 -6.01
N THR A 99 3.86 -12.56 -6.09
CA THR A 99 3.29 -13.02 -7.37
C THR A 99 2.15 -12.14 -7.84
N THR A 100 1.40 -11.54 -6.92
CA THR A 100 0.30 -10.62 -7.19
C THR A 100 0.05 -9.69 -6.01
N LEU A 101 -0.55 -8.54 -6.27
CA LEU A 101 -0.94 -7.56 -5.27
C LEU A 101 -2.43 -7.57 -4.97
N CYS A 102 -2.73 -7.21 -3.73
CA CYS A 102 -4.01 -6.70 -3.27
C CYS A 102 -3.82 -5.22 -2.89
N ILE A 103 -4.48 -4.31 -3.62
CA ILE A 103 -4.53 -2.89 -3.27
C ILE A 103 -5.79 -2.64 -2.42
N THR A 104 -5.60 -2.16 -1.20
CA THR A 104 -6.66 -1.94 -0.24
C THR A 104 -6.92 -0.46 -0.01
N LYS A 105 -8.13 -0.13 0.45
CA LYS A 105 -8.53 1.22 0.81
C LYS A 105 -8.41 2.21 -0.35
N LEU A 106 -8.75 1.78 -1.57
CA LEU A 106 -8.77 2.68 -2.72
C LEU A 106 -9.79 3.81 -2.52
N ASP A 107 -10.91 3.50 -1.86
CA ASP A 107 -11.99 4.41 -1.50
C ASP A 107 -11.56 5.61 -0.65
N VAL A 108 -10.44 5.50 0.07
CA VAL A 108 -9.90 6.61 0.87
C VAL A 108 -9.43 7.77 -0.02
N LEU A 109 -9.09 7.50 -1.27
CA LEU A 109 -8.61 8.50 -2.23
C LEU A 109 -9.74 9.10 -3.08
N ASP A 110 -11.01 8.68 -2.86
CA ASP A 110 -12.14 8.99 -3.74
C ASP A 110 -12.38 10.48 -3.99
N ASN A 111 -12.15 11.33 -2.99
CA ASN A 111 -12.49 12.75 -3.04
C ASN A 111 -11.31 13.66 -3.41
N LEU A 112 -10.12 13.11 -3.61
CA LEU A 112 -8.93 13.90 -3.89
C LEU A 112 -8.94 14.38 -5.35
N GLU A 113 -8.49 15.62 -5.57
CA GLU A 113 -8.29 16.19 -6.92
C GLU A 113 -6.99 15.73 -7.56
N THR A 114 -5.96 15.51 -6.75
CA THR A 114 -4.63 15.07 -7.17
C THR A 114 -4.12 14.04 -6.20
N ILE A 115 -3.53 12.97 -6.72
CA ILE A 115 -2.90 11.90 -5.97
C ILE A 115 -1.44 11.84 -6.39
N ASN A 116 -0.51 11.71 -5.46
CA ASN A 116 0.89 11.48 -5.77
C ASN A 116 1.31 10.07 -5.38
N ALA A 117 2.27 9.51 -6.12
CA ALA A 117 2.99 8.31 -5.72
C ALA A 117 4.49 8.53 -5.90
N CYS A 118 5.28 8.13 -4.91
CA CYS A 118 6.74 8.20 -4.99
C CYS A 118 7.23 7.11 -5.94
N ILE A 119 8.00 7.52 -6.96
CA ILE A 119 8.53 6.65 -8.01
C ILE A 119 10.05 6.49 -7.93
N ASP A 120 10.73 7.37 -7.21
CA ASP A 120 12.16 7.27 -6.96
C ASP A 120 12.57 8.13 -5.76
N TYR A 121 13.85 8.05 -5.38
CA TYR A 121 14.43 8.97 -4.41
C TYR A 121 15.59 9.73 -5.05
N ASP A 122 15.60 11.05 -4.91
CA ASP A 122 16.80 11.84 -5.08
C ASP A 122 17.48 11.95 -3.71
N GLN A 123 18.50 11.13 -3.51
CA GLN A 123 19.13 10.87 -2.21
C GLN A 123 18.12 10.33 -1.19
N SER A 124 17.46 11.21 -0.44
CA SER A 124 16.44 10.88 0.57
C SER A 124 15.12 11.63 0.35
N THR A 125 15.03 12.42 -0.72
CA THR A 125 13.84 13.20 -1.07
C THR A 125 13.01 12.42 -2.07
N PRO A 126 11.71 12.17 -1.79
CA PRO A 126 10.85 11.43 -2.71
C PRO A 126 10.62 12.22 -4.00
N VAL A 127 10.76 11.52 -5.14
CA VAL A 127 10.39 11.99 -6.46
C VAL A 127 9.00 11.46 -6.78
N TYR A 128 8.05 12.38 -6.99
CA TYR A 128 6.65 12.02 -7.19
C TYR A 128 6.23 12.01 -8.65
N LYS A 129 5.34 11.07 -8.98
CA LYS A 129 4.44 11.19 -10.12
C LYS A 129 3.06 11.61 -9.61
N SER A 130 2.50 12.65 -10.23
CA SER A 130 1.14 13.10 -9.96
C SER A 130 0.13 12.43 -10.89
N PHE A 131 -1.04 12.13 -10.33
CA PHE A 131 -2.19 11.57 -11.00
C PHE A 131 -3.39 12.48 -10.75
N THR A 132 -4.24 12.61 -11.75
CA THR A 132 -5.57 13.20 -11.55
C THR A 132 -6.36 12.30 -10.63
N GLY A 133 -6.92 12.85 -9.55
CA GLY A 133 -7.86 12.12 -8.72
C GLY A 133 -9.23 12.00 -9.39
N TRP A 134 -10.11 11.17 -8.84
CA TRP A 134 -11.36 10.82 -9.54
C TRP A 134 -12.63 11.43 -8.96
N GLN A 135 -12.58 12.04 -7.78
CA GLN A 135 -13.69 12.80 -7.17
C GLN A 135 -15.06 12.10 -7.24
N SER A 136 -15.05 10.78 -7.08
CA SER A 136 -16.22 9.90 -7.24
C SER A 136 -16.07 8.68 -6.37
N SER A 137 -17.18 8.18 -5.83
CA SER A 137 -17.12 7.00 -4.98
C SER A 137 -16.77 5.73 -5.76
N THR A 138 -15.85 4.92 -5.21
CA THR A 138 -15.51 3.58 -5.70
C THR A 138 -16.21 2.47 -4.92
N VAL A 139 -16.90 2.80 -3.83
CA VAL A 139 -17.48 1.88 -2.83
C VAL A 139 -18.49 0.88 -3.41
N HIS A 140 -19.13 1.22 -4.53
CA HIS A 140 -20.12 0.38 -5.21
C HIS A 140 -19.59 -0.34 -6.45
N CYS A 141 -18.32 -0.16 -6.79
CA CYS A 141 -17.69 -0.82 -7.93
C CYS A 141 -17.44 -2.30 -7.61
N ASN A 142 -17.88 -3.20 -8.51
CA ASN A 142 -17.72 -4.65 -8.33
C ASN A 142 -16.79 -5.28 -9.38
N LYS A 143 -16.51 -4.55 -10.46
CA LYS A 143 -15.58 -4.93 -11.53
C LYS A 143 -14.61 -3.80 -11.78
N PHE A 144 -13.44 -4.12 -12.35
CA PHE A 144 -12.42 -3.12 -12.69
C PHE A 144 -12.95 -2.04 -13.63
N SER A 145 -13.80 -2.43 -14.60
CA SER A 145 -14.46 -1.51 -15.53
C SER A 145 -15.43 -0.55 -14.88
N ASP A 146 -15.90 -0.83 -13.66
CA ASP A 146 -16.83 0.01 -12.92
C ASP A 146 -16.10 1.17 -12.23
N LEU A 147 -14.78 1.06 -12.05
CA LEU A 147 -13.97 2.10 -11.42
C LEU A 147 -13.95 3.36 -12.29
N PRO A 148 -13.88 4.57 -11.70
CA PRO A 148 -13.60 5.78 -12.44
C PRO A 148 -12.33 5.64 -13.29
N LYS A 149 -12.31 6.26 -14.47
CA LYS A 149 -11.19 6.15 -15.41
C LYS A 149 -9.83 6.44 -14.76
N TYR A 150 -9.72 7.50 -13.97
CA TYR A 150 -8.46 7.85 -13.31
C TYR A 150 -8.07 6.87 -12.19
N ALA A 151 -9.03 6.22 -11.53
CA ALA A 151 -8.73 5.13 -10.60
C ALA A 151 -8.17 3.90 -11.34
N GLN A 152 -8.73 3.57 -12.50
CA GLN A 152 -8.19 2.50 -13.36
C GLN A 152 -6.76 2.83 -13.80
N GLU A 153 -6.50 4.06 -14.26
CA GLU A 153 -5.17 4.52 -14.67
C GLU A 153 -4.16 4.46 -13.52
N TYR A 154 -4.56 4.82 -12.30
CA TYR A 154 -3.72 4.69 -11.11
C TYR A 154 -3.33 3.24 -10.85
N ILE A 155 -4.28 2.31 -10.88
CA ILE A 155 -4.01 0.87 -10.68
C ILE A 155 -3.13 0.31 -11.80
N LEU A 156 -3.43 0.60 -13.06
CA LEU A 156 -2.65 0.14 -14.20
C LEU A 156 -1.21 0.65 -14.16
N TYR A 157 -1.01 1.89 -13.70
CA TYR A 157 0.33 2.43 -13.51
C TYR A 157 1.09 1.70 -12.38
N ILE A 158 0.42 1.37 -11.28
CA ILE A 158 1.01 0.57 -10.20
C ILE A 158 1.48 -0.78 -10.73
N GLU A 159 0.65 -1.46 -11.54
CA GLU A 159 0.99 -2.74 -12.18
C GLU A 159 2.23 -2.60 -13.09
N ASP A 160 2.21 -1.62 -13.99
CA ASP A 160 3.30 -1.36 -14.93
C ASP A 160 4.62 -1.04 -14.20
N PHE A 161 4.55 -0.15 -13.21
CA PHE A 161 5.74 0.28 -12.46
C PHE A 161 6.34 -0.85 -11.62
N LEU A 162 5.52 -1.72 -11.04
CA LEU A 162 5.98 -2.78 -10.13
C LEU A 162 6.26 -4.10 -10.85
N GLY A 163 5.78 -4.29 -12.07
CA GLY A 163 5.96 -5.52 -12.85
C GLY A 163 5.19 -6.72 -12.28
N VAL A 164 4.19 -6.49 -11.43
CA VAL A 164 3.32 -7.53 -10.86
C VAL A 164 1.85 -7.11 -10.98
N PRO A 165 0.93 -8.05 -11.23
CA PRO A 165 -0.48 -7.72 -11.40
C PRO A 165 -1.14 -7.36 -10.06
N VAL A 166 -2.18 -6.55 -10.13
CA VAL A 166 -3.12 -6.22 -9.05
C VAL A 166 -4.42 -6.96 -9.33
N ASN A 167 -4.51 -8.19 -8.79
CA ASN A 167 -5.67 -9.06 -8.97
C ASN A 167 -6.78 -8.82 -7.94
N ILE A 168 -6.49 -8.09 -6.85
CA ILE A 168 -7.47 -7.79 -5.81
C ILE A 168 -7.45 -6.29 -5.51
N ILE A 169 -8.61 -5.66 -5.54
CA ILE A 169 -8.77 -4.24 -5.21
C ILE A 169 -9.91 -4.13 -4.19
N SER A 170 -9.61 -3.64 -2.99
CA SER A 170 -10.63 -3.35 -1.97
C SER A 170 -11.00 -1.86 -2.00
N VAL A 171 -12.31 -1.62 -2.13
CA VAL A 171 -12.96 -0.30 -2.24
C VAL A 171 -13.85 -0.02 -1.02
N GLY A 172 -13.58 -0.70 0.09
CA GLY A 172 -14.30 -0.50 1.34
C GLY A 172 -14.03 -1.61 2.37
N PRO A 173 -14.54 -1.45 3.59
CA PRO A 173 -14.27 -2.37 4.71
C PRO A 173 -15.05 -3.69 4.64
N SER A 174 -16.13 -3.75 3.86
CA SER A 174 -17.00 -4.94 3.80
C SER A 174 -16.42 -6.00 2.87
N ARG A 175 -16.68 -7.28 3.16
CA ARG A 175 -16.18 -8.41 2.35
C ARG A 175 -16.60 -8.35 0.87
N ASN A 176 -17.78 -7.81 0.58
CA ASN A 176 -18.30 -7.65 -0.78
C ASN A 176 -17.79 -6.37 -1.49
N GLN A 177 -17.04 -5.51 -0.80
CA GLN A 177 -16.42 -4.31 -1.37
C GLN A 177 -15.01 -4.64 -1.86
N THR A 178 -14.93 -5.69 -2.69
CA THR A 178 -13.67 -6.22 -3.22
C THR A 178 -13.87 -6.65 -4.67
N ILE A 179 -13.03 -6.13 -5.54
CA ILE A 179 -12.95 -6.43 -6.96
C ILE A 179 -11.87 -7.49 -7.17
N TYR A 180 -12.17 -8.53 -7.94
CA TYR A 180 -11.24 -9.59 -8.34
C TYR A 180 -10.99 -9.52 -9.86
N ARG A 181 -9.73 -9.65 -10.28
CA ARG A 181 -9.28 -9.64 -11.68
C ARG A 181 -8.49 -10.91 -12.01
#